data_AF-A0A945SE68-F1
#
_entry.id   AF-A0A945SE68-F1
#
_cell.length_a   1.000
_cell.length_b   1.000
_cell.length_c   1.000
_cell.angle_alpha   90.00
_cell.angle_beta   90.00
_cell.angle_gamma   90.00
#
_symmetry.space_group_name_H-M   'P 1'
#
loop_
_entity.id
_entity.type
_entity.pdbx_description
1 polymer ?
#
loop_
_entity_poly.entity_id
_entity_poly.type
_entity_poly.pdbx_seq_one_letter_code
_entity_poly.pdbx_strand_id
1 'polypeptide(L)'
;ISDSQIWGELTKKNKNRLINTLINDAFEVKGKTTFKEEFVSCGGIDLSDINMSTMESKLHKGVYFSGEICNIDGVTGGFNFQAAWTTGYLAGKNSAI
;
A
#
# COMPACT_ATOMS: atom_id res chain seq x y z
N ILE A 1 27.37 24.13 2.14
CA ILE A 1 28.40 24.31 1.08
C ILE A 1 27.93 25.56 0.36
N SER A 2 28.77 26.58 0.16
CA SER A 2 28.29 27.79 -0.52
C SER A 2 28.04 27.47 -1.99
N ASP A 3 27.11 28.20 -2.60
CA ASP A 3 26.72 27.98 -4.00
C ASP A 3 27.89 28.29 -4.97
N SER A 4 28.88 29.06 -4.53
CA SER A 4 30.10 29.42 -5.28
C SER A 4 31.31 28.52 -5.01
N GLN A 5 31.18 27.47 -4.20
CA GLN A 5 32.30 26.62 -3.81
C GLN A 5 32.82 25.78 -5.00
N ILE A 6 34.13 25.82 -5.27
CA ILE A 6 34.76 24.95 -6.27
C ILE A 6 34.82 23.50 -5.75
N TRP A 7 34.32 22.55 -6.56
CA TRP A 7 34.23 21.13 -6.20
C TRP A 7 35.57 20.50 -5.80
N GLY A 8 36.65 20.85 -6.51
CA GLY A 8 38.00 20.36 -6.22
C GLY A 8 38.52 20.76 -4.84
N GLU A 9 38.03 21.87 -4.30
CA GLU A 9 38.47 22.46 -3.03
C GLU A 9 37.62 22.02 -1.83
N LEU A 10 36.66 21.13 -2.04
CA LEU A 10 35.83 20.62 -0.94
C LEU A 10 36.68 19.85 0.07
N THR A 11 36.63 20.31 1.32
CA THR A 11 37.22 19.60 2.45
C THR A 11 36.58 18.21 2.61
N LYS A 12 37.33 17.26 3.19
CA LYS A 12 36.82 15.93 3.51
C LYS A 12 35.53 15.99 4.36
N LYS A 13 35.45 16.95 5.28
CA LYS A 13 34.25 17.21 6.10
C LYS A 13 33.03 17.56 5.24
N ASN A 14 33.19 18.48 4.29
CA ASN A 14 32.08 18.88 3.41
C ASN A 14 31.68 17.77 2.44
N LYS A 15 32.65 17.01 1.90
CA LYS A 15 32.38 15.81 1.08
C LYS A 15 31.56 14.78 1.85
N ASN A 16 31.99 14.44 3.07
CA ASN A 16 31.28 13.49 3.92
C ASN A 16 29.88 13.98 4.27
N ARG A 17 29.69 15.27 4.53
CA ARG A 17 28.35 15.84 4.78
C ARG A 17 27.44 15.66 3.56
N LEU A 18 27.92 16.01 2.37
CA LEU A 18 27.13 15.86 1.13
C LEU A 18 26.76 14.39 0.89
N ILE A 19 27.71 13.47 1.03
CA ILE A 19 27.46 12.03 0.87
C ILE A 19 26.35 11.58 1.83
N ASN A 20 26.43 11.96 3.12
CA ASN A 20 25.40 11.60 4.09
C ASN A 20 24.03 12.19 3.73
N THR A 21 23.97 13.44 3.26
CA THR A 21 22.70 14.02 2.77
C THR A 21 22.16 13.30 1.53
N LEU A 22 23.00 12.65 0.72
CA LEU A 22 22.51 11.92 -0.45
C LEU A 22 22.03 10.51 -0.13
N ILE A 23 22.64 9.84 0.85
CA ILE A 23 22.40 8.40 1.09
C ILE A 23 21.76 8.10 2.46
N ASN A 24 21.74 9.07 3.37
CA ASN A 24 21.33 8.89 4.76
C ASN A 24 20.69 10.16 5.33
N ASP A 25 19.95 10.90 4.50
CA ASP A 25 19.20 12.06 4.98
C ASP A 25 17.96 11.62 5.74
N ALA A 26 17.65 12.34 6.82
CA ALA A 26 16.53 12.03 7.69
C ALA A 26 15.48 13.12 7.58
N PHE A 27 14.26 12.74 7.21
CA PHE A 27 13.12 13.64 7.10
C PHE A 27 12.14 13.40 8.25
N GLU A 28 11.77 14.47 8.94
CA GLU A 28 10.73 14.41 9.98
C GLU A 28 9.34 14.30 9.31
N VAL A 29 8.61 13.23 9.62
CA VAL A 29 7.26 13.01 9.08
C VAL A 29 6.26 13.86 9.88
N LYS A 30 5.70 14.91 9.25
CA LYS A 30 4.68 15.79 9.85
C LYS A 30 3.27 15.39 9.40
N GLY A 31 2.80 14.27 9.95
CA GLY A 31 1.46 13.74 9.70
C GLY A 31 1.29 13.15 8.29
N LYS A 32 0.03 12.83 7.95
CA LYS A 32 -0.37 12.36 6.62
C LYS A 32 -1.12 13.46 5.88
N THR A 33 -0.93 13.56 4.56
CA THR A 33 -1.69 14.51 3.76
C THR A 33 -3.17 14.09 3.76
N THR A 34 -4.10 15.05 3.79
CA THR A 34 -5.55 14.82 3.68
C THR A 34 -6.03 14.81 2.22
N PHE A 35 -5.10 14.91 1.26
CA PHE A 35 -5.42 14.80 -0.16
C PHE A 35 -5.73 13.34 -0.47
N LYS A 36 -7.02 13.09 -0.68
CA LYS A 36 -7.76 11.84 -0.97
C LYS A 36 -7.27 11.02 -2.18
N GLU A 37 -6.01 11.05 -2.53
CA GLU A 37 -5.42 10.15 -3.54
C GLU A 37 -4.76 8.94 -2.86
N GLU A 38 -5.36 8.44 -1.78
CA GLU A 38 -5.03 7.11 -1.28
C GLU A 38 -5.52 6.11 -2.33
N PHE A 39 -4.58 5.43 -2.99
CA PHE A 39 -4.88 4.51 -4.11
C PHE A 39 -5.59 3.22 -3.67
N VAL A 40 -5.50 2.90 -2.37
CA VAL A 40 -6.01 1.68 -1.75
C VAL A 40 -6.37 2.01 -0.30
N SER A 41 -7.47 1.42 0.18
CA SER A 41 -7.91 1.49 1.57
C SER A 41 -7.33 0.33 2.37
N CYS A 42 -6.62 0.61 3.46
CA CYS A 42 -6.25 -0.42 4.45
C CYS A 42 -7.44 -0.70 5.38
N GLY A 43 -7.74 -1.97 5.64
CA GLY A 43 -8.91 -2.38 6.41
C GLY A 43 -10.06 -2.88 5.54
N GLY A 44 -11.23 -3.11 6.16
CA GLY A 44 -12.41 -3.64 5.48
C GLY A 44 -13.13 -4.67 6.34
N ILE A 45 -13.91 -5.55 5.70
CA ILE A 45 -14.57 -6.68 6.35
C ILE A 45 -13.52 -7.69 6.80
N ASP A 46 -13.59 -8.12 8.05
CA ASP A 46 -12.68 -9.12 8.60
C ASP A 46 -12.78 -10.44 7.83
N LEU A 47 -11.64 -10.95 7.38
CA LEU A 47 -11.54 -12.22 6.67
C LEU A 47 -11.97 -13.40 7.56
N SER A 48 -11.95 -13.23 8.89
CA SER A 48 -12.46 -14.21 9.84
C SER A 48 -13.96 -14.47 9.66
N ASP A 49 -14.72 -13.49 9.15
CA ASP A 49 -16.17 -13.56 8.88
C ASP A 49 -16.52 -14.01 7.45
N ILE A 50 -15.50 -14.31 6.62
CA ILE A 50 -15.67 -14.73 5.23
C ILE A 50 -15.16 -16.17 5.05
N ASN A 51 -15.90 -16.99 4.31
CA ASN A 51 -15.39 -18.26 3.81
C ASN A 51 -14.48 -18.00 2.60
N MET A 52 -13.17 -18.07 2.79
CA MET A 52 -12.18 -17.71 1.75
C MET A 52 -12.21 -18.61 0.50
N SER A 53 -12.88 -19.76 0.53
CA SER A 53 -13.03 -20.62 -0.65
C SER A 53 -14.23 -20.24 -1.52
N THR A 54 -15.25 -19.62 -0.94
CA THR A 54 -16.50 -19.26 -1.64
C THR A 54 -16.74 -17.75 -1.70
N MET A 55 -16.05 -17.00 -0.85
CA MET A 55 -16.28 -15.58 -0.54
C MET A 55 -17.65 -15.27 0.07
N GLU A 56 -18.37 -16.29 0.56
CA GLU A 56 -19.64 -16.12 1.26
C GLU A 56 -19.41 -15.66 2.71
N SER A 57 -20.29 -14.81 3.22
CA SER A 57 -20.34 -14.45 4.63
C SER A 57 -20.63 -15.68 5.49
N LYS A 58 -19.85 -15.86 6.55
CA LYS A 58 -20.11 -16.86 7.59
C LYS A 58 -21.31 -16.48 8.47
N LEU A 59 -21.68 -15.20 8.51
CA LEU A 59 -22.76 -14.66 9.32
C LEU A 59 -24.11 -14.69 8.58
N HIS A 60 -24.11 -14.45 7.27
CA HIS A 60 -25.32 -14.35 6.46
C HIS A 60 -25.20 -15.15 5.17
N LYS A 61 -25.95 -16.26 5.07
CA LYS A 61 -25.99 -17.09 3.86
C LYS A 61 -26.52 -16.31 2.66
N GLY A 62 -25.94 -16.57 1.50
CA GLY A 62 -26.28 -15.90 0.24
C GLY A 62 -25.71 -14.49 0.08
N VAL A 63 -24.93 -13.99 1.04
CA VAL A 63 -24.21 -12.70 0.95
C VAL A 63 -22.74 -12.97 0.67
N TYR A 64 -22.16 -12.31 -0.32
CA TYR A 64 -20.77 -12.51 -0.75
C TYR A 64 -20.02 -11.19 -0.82
N PHE A 65 -18.72 -11.22 -0.50
CA PHE A 65 -17.86 -10.04 -0.52
C PHE A 65 -16.63 -10.28 -1.40
N SER A 66 -16.24 -9.32 -2.22
CA SER A 66 -15.05 -9.41 -3.05
C SER A 66 -14.44 -8.04 -3.33
N GLY A 67 -13.16 -8.03 -3.70
CA GLY A 67 -12.42 -6.79 -3.94
C GLY A 67 -12.04 -6.05 -2.66
N GLU A 68 -11.81 -4.75 -2.81
CA GLU A 68 -11.23 -3.86 -1.79
C GLU A 68 -12.13 -3.67 -0.54
N ILE A 69 -13.39 -4.13 -0.56
CA ILE A 69 -14.25 -4.11 0.63
C ILE A 69 -13.80 -5.15 1.67
N CYS A 70 -13.14 -6.22 1.24
CA CYS A 70 -12.52 -7.20 2.12
C CYS A 70 -11.25 -6.59 2.72
N ASN A 71 -10.91 -6.94 3.96
CA ASN A 71 -9.67 -6.51 4.60
C ASN A 71 -8.43 -7.16 3.96
N ILE A 72 -8.11 -6.72 2.75
CA ILE A 72 -7.03 -7.17 1.87
C ILE A 72 -6.45 -5.94 1.20
N ASP A 73 -5.29 -5.51 1.67
CA ASP A 73 -4.49 -4.48 1.01
C ASP A 73 -3.09 -5.02 0.67
N GLY A 74 -2.69 -4.82 -0.58
CA GLY A 74 -1.39 -5.23 -1.11
C GLY A 74 -0.49 -4.04 -1.38
N VAL A 75 0.83 -4.29 -1.42
CA VAL A 75 1.80 -3.30 -1.92
C VAL A 75 1.51 -2.92 -3.37
N THR A 76 2.04 -1.79 -3.83
CA THR A 76 1.92 -1.37 -5.24
C THR A 76 2.59 -2.39 -6.17
N GLY A 77 1.99 -2.62 -7.35
CA GLY A 77 2.50 -3.60 -8.33
C GLY A 77 1.45 -4.57 -8.89
N GLY A 78 0.16 -4.24 -8.78
CA GLY A 78 -0.93 -5.05 -9.34
C GLY A 78 -1.56 -6.06 -8.38
N PHE A 79 -1.06 -6.17 -7.15
CA PHE A 79 -1.57 -7.11 -6.14
C PHE A 79 -3.03 -6.87 -5.76
N ASN A 80 -3.44 -5.60 -5.60
CA ASN A 80 -4.84 -5.25 -5.30
C ASN A 80 -5.79 -5.66 -6.45
N PHE A 81 -5.36 -5.51 -7.71
CA PHE A 81 -6.11 -6.03 -8.85
C PHE A 81 -6.19 -7.55 -8.83
N GLN A 82 -5.08 -8.25 -8.58
CA GLN A 82 -5.08 -9.71 -8.47
C GLN A 82 -6.02 -10.20 -7.38
N ALA A 83 -6.05 -9.53 -6.22
CA ALA A 83 -6.98 -9.83 -5.14
C ALA A 83 -8.43 -9.61 -5.57
N ALA A 84 -8.73 -8.48 -6.23
CA ALA A 84 -10.06 -8.19 -6.74
C ALA A 84 -10.54 -9.22 -7.77
N TRP A 85 -9.71 -9.62 -8.73
CA TRP A 85 -10.07 -10.62 -9.73
C TRP A 85 -10.28 -12.01 -9.13
N THR A 86 -9.39 -12.42 -8.23
CA THR A 86 -9.45 -13.75 -7.61
C THR A 86 -10.70 -13.89 -6.74
N THR A 87 -10.94 -12.91 -5.86
CA THR A 87 -12.11 -12.93 -4.97
C THR A 87 -13.40 -12.74 -5.75
N GLY A 88 -13.42 -11.89 -6.77
CA GLY A 88 -14.57 -11.69 -7.65
C GLY A 88 -14.96 -12.96 -8.41
N TYR A 89 -13.98 -13.69 -8.94
CA TYR A 89 -14.21 -14.99 -9.58
C TYR A 89 -14.81 -16.02 -8.61
N LEU A 90 -14.25 -16.15 -7.40
CA LEU A 90 -14.76 -17.08 -6.40
C LEU A 90 -16.18 -16.72 -5.96
N ALA A 91 -16.45 -15.45 -5.65
CA ALA A 91 -17.78 -14.98 -5.27
C ALA A 91 -18.79 -15.26 -6.39
N GLY A 92 -18.51 -14.84 -7.63
CA GLY A 92 -19.42 -15.02 -8.76
C GLY A 92 -19.68 -16.49 -9.09
N LYS A 93 -18.66 -17.36 -9.01
CA LYS A 93 -18.82 -18.81 -9.21
C LYS A 93 -19.70 -19.46 -8.15
N ASN A 94 -19.62 -19.03 -6.90
CA ASN A 94 -20.35 -19.64 -5.79
C ASN A 94 -21.71 -18.97 -5.51
N SER A 95 -21.94 -17.77 -6.04
CA SER A 95 -23.23 -17.07 -5.94
C SER A 95 -24.17 -17.37 -7.11
N ALA A 96 -23.67 -17.92 -8.21
CA ALA A 96 -24.49 -18.36 -9.33
C ALA A 96 -25.19 -19.69 -8.98
N ILE A 97 -26.52 -19.68 -9.02
CA ILE A 97 -27.38 -20.87 -8.88
C ILE A 97 -27.28 -21.74 -10.14
#